data_AF-A0A974BRZ3-F1
#
_entry.id   AF-A0A974BRZ3-F1
#
_cell.length_a   1.000
_cell.length_b   1.000
_cell.length_c   1.000
_cell.angle_alpha   90.00
_cell.angle_beta   90.00
_cell.angle_gamma   90.00
#
_symmetry.space_group_name_H-M   'P 1'
#
loop_
_entity.id
_entity.type
_entity.pdbx_description
1 polymer ?
#
loop_
_entity_poly.entity_id
_entity_poly.type
_entity_poly.pdbx_seq_one_letter_code
_entity_poly.pdbx_strand_id
1 'polypeptide(L)'
;MLNISNDNNKAVLDPLTLHLLQAAKAVIPGKRKDPQPPTLKEWAAKVEEIRKLEELTHILHNNSSKYWNIWSSWINHINTQGKSKKPTH
;
A
#
# COMPACT_ATOMS: atom_id res chain seq x y z
N MET A 1 -6.34 17.47 1.77
CA MET A 1 -6.75 16.42 2.72
C MET A 1 -7.99 15.71 2.19
N LEU A 2 -8.12 14.39 2.32
CA LEU A 2 -9.42 13.73 2.09
C LEU A 2 -10.28 14.01 3.32
N ASN A 3 -11.29 14.88 3.18
CA ASN A 3 -12.33 15.00 4.17
C ASN A 3 -13.37 13.91 3.89
N ILE A 4 -13.24 12.77 4.54
CA ILE A 4 -14.26 11.72 4.54
C ILE A 4 -15.25 12.12 5.64
N SER A 5 -16.17 13.01 5.31
CA SER A 5 -17.37 13.24 6.13
C SER A 5 -18.54 12.60 5.42
N ASN A 6 -19.03 11.46 5.91
CA ASN A 6 -20.45 11.34 6.22
C ASN A 6 -20.73 10.07 7.04
N ASP A 7 -21.57 10.26 8.04
CA ASP A 7 -22.21 9.31 8.92
C ASP A 7 -22.64 7.98 8.27
N ASN A 8 -22.55 6.90 9.07
CA ASN A 8 -23.24 5.60 8.96
C ASN A 8 -22.50 4.36 8.40
N ASN A 9 -21.19 4.37 8.13
CA ASN A 9 -20.47 3.14 7.80
C ASN A 9 -19.37 2.82 8.82
N LYS A 10 -19.65 1.86 9.74
CA LYS A 10 -18.65 1.18 10.59
C LYS A 10 -17.68 0.31 9.77
N ALA A 11 -17.28 0.73 8.58
CA ALA A 11 -16.07 0.23 7.96
C ALA A 11 -14.92 1.01 8.61
N VAL A 12 -14.47 0.54 9.78
CA VAL A 12 -13.11 0.85 10.24
C VAL A 12 -12.22 0.30 9.14
N LEU A 13 -11.89 1.14 8.15
CA LEU A 13 -10.97 0.75 7.09
C LEU A 13 -9.66 0.44 7.80
N ASP A 14 -9.28 -0.83 7.74
CA ASP A 14 -8.05 -1.31 8.36
C ASP A 14 -6.87 -0.43 7.88
N PRO A 15 -5.88 -0.15 8.74
CA PRO A 15 -4.76 0.73 8.40
C PRO A 15 -4.09 0.39 7.08
N LEU A 16 -3.91 -0.90 6.77
CA LEU A 16 -3.33 -1.33 5.50
C LEU A 16 -4.20 -0.88 4.32
N THR A 17 -5.51 -1.09 4.40
CA THR A 17 -6.48 -0.64 3.38
C THR A 17 -6.39 0.87 3.13
N LEU A 18 -6.22 1.67 4.19
CA LEU A 18 -6.03 3.11 4.06
C LEU A 18 -4.74 3.45 3.30
N HIS A 19 -3.63 2.78 3.59
CA HIS A 19 -2.36 2.99 2.87
C HIS A 19 -2.46 2.58 1.39
N LEU A 20 -3.14 1.47 1.10
CA LEU A 20 -3.39 1.02 -0.27
C LEU A 20 -4.22 2.03 -1.07
N LEU A 21 -5.25 2.60 -0.46
CA LEU A 21 -6.07 3.65 -1.06
C LEU A 21 -5.30 4.97 -1.21
N GLN A 22 -4.43 5.31 -0.25
CA GLN A 22 -3.55 6.47 -0.35
C GLN A 22 -2.59 6.33 -1.53
N ALA A 23 -2.01 5.16 -1.75
CA ALA A 23 -1.19 4.88 -2.92
C ALA A 23 -1.97 5.06 -4.22
N ALA A 24 -3.19 4.52 -4.31
CA ALA A 24 -4.05 4.68 -5.49
C ALA A 24 -4.37 6.16 -5.75
N LYS A 25 -4.71 6.90 -4.69
CA LYS A 25 -4.97 8.33 -4.77
C LYS A 25 -3.74 9.14 -5.18
N ALA A 26 -2.52 8.68 -4.90
CA ALA A 26 -1.31 9.35 -5.35
C ALA A 26 -1.03 9.10 -6.84
N VAL A 27 -1.30 7.89 -7.34
CA VAL A 27 -0.98 7.51 -8.73
C VAL A 27 -2.01 8.02 -9.73
N ILE A 28 -3.31 7.91 -9.42
CA ILE A 28 -4.39 8.27 -10.37
C ILE A 28 -4.29 9.71 -10.87
N PRO A 29 -4.11 10.74 -10.03
CA PRO A 29 -4.01 12.11 -10.49
C PRO A 29 -2.76 12.37 -11.33
N GLY A 30 -1.64 11.70 -11.01
CA GLY A 30 -0.38 11.81 -11.76
C GLY A 30 -0.50 11.31 -13.20
N LYS A 31 -1.36 10.31 -13.43
CA LYS A 31 -1.64 9.73 -14.75
C LYS A 31 -2.89 10.29 -15.42
N ARG A 32 -3.57 11.28 -14.82
CA ARG A 32 -4.84 11.80 -15.36
C ARG A 32 -4.73 12.38 -16.78
N LYS A 33 -3.54 12.90 -17.13
CA LYS A 33 -3.25 13.46 -18.46
C LYS A 33 -2.68 12.44 -19.44
N ASP A 34 -2.27 11.27 -18.93
CA ASP A 34 -1.77 10.20 -19.77
C ASP A 34 -2.97 9.40 -20.32
N PRO A 35 -2.96 9.02 -21.61
CA PRO A 35 -4.03 8.21 -22.19
C PRO A 35 -4.01 6.76 -21.67
N GLN A 36 -2.92 6.33 -21.02
CA GLN A 36 -2.82 5.00 -20.43
C GLN A 36 -3.17 5.04 -18.93
N PRO A 37 -4.05 4.13 -18.47
CA PRO A 37 -4.39 4.04 -17.06
C PRO A 37 -3.17 3.58 -16.24
N PRO A 38 -3.12 3.93 -14.94
CA PRO A 38 -2.14 3.37 -14.02
C PRO A 38 -2.11 1.85 -14.08
N THR A 39 -0.92 1.31 -14.28
CA THR A 39 -0.73 -0.14 -14.20
C THR A 39 -0.69 -0.60 -12.74
N LEU A 40 -1.02 -1.87 -12.51
CA LEU A 40 -0.88 -2.48 -11.18
C LEU A 40 0.55 -2.36 -10.65
N LYS A 41 1.55 -2.43 -11.54
CA LYS A 41 2.97 -2.30 -11.19
C LYS A 41 3.31 -0.90 -10.68
N GLU A 42 2.79 0.15 -11.33
CA GLU A 42 2.99 1.54 -10.89
C GLU A 42 2.33 1.80 -9.53
N TRP A 43 1.12 1.28 -9.33
CA TRP A 43 0.45 1.35 -8.04
C TRP A 43 1.21 0.58 -6.95
N ALA A 44 1.60 -0.67 -7.21
CA ALA A 44 2.36 -1.48 -6.25
C ALA A 44 3.73 -0.87 -5.92
N ALA A 45 4.40 -0.25 -6.89
CA ALA A 45 5.62 0.52 -6.64
C ALA A 45 5.37 1.68 -5.67
N LYS A 46 4.24 2.39 -5.84
CA LYS A 46 3.86 3.46 -4.92
C LYS A 46 3.52 2.97 -3.52
N VAL A 47 2.86 1.82 -3.41
CA VAL A 47 2.61 1.16 -2.11
C VAL A 47 3.92 0.83 -1.41
N GLU A 48 4.91 0.29 -2.13
CA GLU A 48 6.23 -0.02 -1.58
C GLU A 48 7.01 1.21 -1.11
N GLU A 49 6.90 2.34 -1.82
CA GLU A 49 7.48 3.61 -1.35
C GLU A 49 6.89 4.03 0.00
N ILE A 50 5.56 3.98 0.14
CA ILE A 50 4.87 4.32 1.38
C ILE A 50 5.28 3.37 2.51
N ARG A 51 5.27 2.05 2.24
CA ARG A 51 5.66 1.02 3.22
C ARG A 51 7.07 1.25 3.76
N LYS A 52 8.04 1.51 2.88
CA LYS A 52 9.45 1.71 3.28
C LYS A 52 9.62 2.97 4.12
N LEU A 53 8.93 4.06 3.78
CA LEU A 53 8.97 5.28 4.58
C LEU A 53 8.38 5.04 5.97
N GLU A 54 7.26 4.34 6.05
CA GLU A 54 6.66 3.98 7.35
C GLU A 54 7.52 3.04 8.17
N GLU A 55 8.20 2.08 7.53
CA GLU A 55 9.15 1.18 8.18
C GLU A 55 10.25 1.98 8.89
N LEU A 56 10.87 2.94 8.20
CA LEU A 56 11.88 3.82 8.76
C LEU A 56 11.35 4.66 9.92
N THR A 57 10.15 5.22 9.78
CA THR A 57 9.49 6.00 10.85
C THR A 57 9.23 5.13 12.09
N HIS A 58 8.71 3.92 11.92
CA HIS A 58 8.43 3.03 13.05
C HIS A 58 9.70 2.50 13.72
N ILE A 59 10.78 2.25 12.96
CA ILE A 59 12.09 1.91 13.51
C ILE A 59 12.61 3.08 14.37
N LEU A 60 12.54 4.31 13.86
CA LEU A 60 12.99 5.51 14.57
C LEU A 60 12.24 5.69 15.91
N HIS A 61 10.95 5.37 15.95
CA HIS A 61 10.12 5.46 17.15
C HIS A 61 10.10 4.18 18.00
N ASN A 62 10.95 3.18 17.70
CA ASN A 62 11.00 1.89 18.37
C ASN A 62 9.63 1.18 18.45
N ASN A 63 8.82 1.30 17.40
CA ASN A 63 7.46 0.76 17.32
C ASN A 63 7.28 -0.22 16.14
N SER A 64 8.31 -1.01 15.86
CA SER A 64 8.33 -1.95 14.73
C SER A 64 7.25 -3.03 14.82
N SER A 65 6.77 -3.37 16.02
CA SER A 65 5.65 -4.32 16.19
C SER A 65 4.37 -3.81 15.51
N LYS A 66 4.04 -2.53 15.68
CA LYS A 66 2.88 -1.91 15.04
C LYS A 66 3.01 -1.92 13.52
N TYR A 67 4.20 -1.67 13.00
CA TYR A 67 4.49 -1.76 11.57
C TYR A 67 4.17 -3.15 11.01
N TRP A 68 4.67 -4.22 11.64
CA TRP A 68 4.42 -5.59 11.18
C TRP A 68 2.95 -5.98 11.24
N ASN A 69 2.21 -5.52 12.25
CA ASN A 69 0.77 -5.75 12.36
C ASN A 69 0.00 -5.17 11.17
N ILE A 70 0.45 -4.03 10.63
CA ILE A 70 -0.19 -3.37 9.49
C ILE A 70 0.25 -4.02 8.18
N TRP A 71 1.56 -4.20 7.97
CA TRP A 71 2.12 -4.50 6.64
C TRP A 71 2.34 -5.98 6.33
N SER A 72 2.24 -6.87 7.32
CA SER A 72 2.52 -8.30 7.13
C SER A 72 1.72 -8.95 6.00
N SER A 73 0.42 -8.66 5.90
CA SER A 73 -0.45 -9.20 4.84
C SER A 73 0.01 -8.80 3.44
N TRP A 74 0.43 -7.55 3.26
CA TRP A 74 0.95 -7.05 1.98
C TRP A 74 2.32 -7.66 1.63
N ILE A 75 3.23 -7.71 2.60
CA ILE A 75 4.57 -8.30 2.42
C ILE A 75 4.44 -9.78 2.04
N ASN A 76 3.55 -10.51 2.70
CA ASN A 76 3.26 -11.91 2.39
C ASN A 76 2.70 -12.09 0.98
N HIS A 77 1.80 -11.20 0.56
CA HIS A 77 1.25 -11.20 -0.79
C HIS A 77 2.35 -11.03 -1.84
N ILE A 78 3.21 -10.01 -1.71
CA ILE A 78 4.30 -9.74 -2.64
C ILE A 78 5.31 -10.90 -2.69
N ASN A 79 5.68 -11.45 -1.53
CA ASN A 79 6.60 -12.59 -1.44
C ASN A 79 6.04 -13.85 -2.10
N THR A 80 4.72 -14.06 -2.05
CA THR A 80 4.08 -15.20 -2.70
C THR A 80 4.06 -15.04 -4.22
N GLN A 81 3.78 -13.83 -4.72
CA GLN A 81 3.88 -13.51 -6.16
C GLN A 81 5.31 -13.66 -6.70
N GLY A 82 6.33 -13.42 -5.87
CA GLY A 82 7.74 -13.64 -6.22
C GLY A 82 8.15 -15.12 -6.32
N LYS A 83 7.51 -16.02 -5.53
CA LYS A 83 7.83 -17.45 -5.49
C LYS A 83 7.21 -18.25 -6.63
N SER A 84 6.14 -17.77 -7.26
CA SER A 84 5.47 -18.44 -8.38
C SER A 84 6.25 -18.39 -9.71
N LYS A 85 7.46 -17.81 -9.72
CA LYS A 85 8.33 -17.66 -10.91
C LYS A 85 9.53 -18.62 -10.93
N LYS A 86 9.55 -19.70 -10.14
CA LYS A 86 10.56 -20.74 -10.30
C LYS A 86 10.10 -21.73 -11.38
N PRO A 87 10.70 -21.74 -12.59
CA PRO A 87 10.50 -22.85 -13.51
C PRO A 87 11.12 -24.10 -12.86
N THR A 88 10.28 -25.11 -12.66
CA THR A 88 10.72 -26.49 -12.49
C THR A 88 11.48 -26.88 -13.75
N HIS A 89 12.76 -27.15 -13.57
CA HIS A 89 13.68 -27.59 -14.61
C HIS A 89 13.66 -29.12 -14.74
#